data_AF-A0AA37F9R5-F1
#
_entry.id   AF-A0AA37F9R5-F1
#
_cell.length_a   1.000
_cell.length_b   1.000
_cell.length_c   1.000
_cell.angle_alpha   90.00
_cell.angle_beta   90.00
_cell.angle_gamma   90.00
#
_symmetry.space_group_name_H-M   'P 1'
#
loop_
_entity.id
_entity.type
_entity.pdbx_description
1 polymer ?
#
loop_
_entity_poly.entity_id
_entity_poly.type
_entity_poly.pdbx_seq_one_letter_code
_entity_poly.pdbx_strand_id
1 'polypeptide(L)'
;MLRKPIVRRHRECVELDISIPTPLSSIPACCSSCYVFSEGRVADTEGPDIREAISSARFLFSMERYWEAHNVLEGLWREERGKRRDALQAIILVAAAGVKVQMGQDSACRGLLKRAQALSERLGLTSEARLIDMEYPFTFPEDIAGFVLSGQ
;
A
#
# COMPACT_ATOMS: atom_id res chain seq x y z
N MET A 1 -24.56 -6.88 7.28
CA MET A 1 -24.37 -7.12 5.83
C MET A 1 -22.94 -7.61 5.65
N LEU A 2 -22.73 -8.79 5.06
CA LEU A 2 -21.37 -9.32 4.86
C LEU A 2 -20.68 -8.54 3.73
N ARG A 3 -19.38 -8.27 3.89
CA ARG A 3 -18.57 -7.62 2.84
C ARG A 3 -18.45 -8.59 1.66
N LYS A 4 -18.40 -8.04 0.44
CA LYS A 4 -18.11 -8.85 -0.75
C LYS A 4 -16.70 -9.45 -0.64
N PRO A 5 -16.50 -10.72 -1.01
CA PRO A 5 -15.17 -11.31 -1.10
C PRO A 5 -14.25 -10.47 -2.01
N ILE A 6 -13.00 -10.34 -1.61
CA ILE A 6 -11.94 -9.73 -2.40
C ILE A 6 -10.90 -10.80 -2.69
N VAL A 7 -10.52 -10.92 -3.96
CA VAL A 7 -9.41 -11.76 -4.39
C VAL A 7 -8.28 -10.85 -4.84
N ARG A 8 -7.08 -11.09 -4.32
CA ARG A 8 -5.86 -10.40 -4.73
C ARG A 8 -4.87 -11.41 -5.29
N ARG A 9 -4.45 -11.21 -6.54
CA ARG A 9 -3.44 -12.04 -7.19
C ARG A 9 -2.06 -11.43 -6.94
N HIS A 10 -1.24 -12.14 -6.18
CA HIS A 10 0.19 -11.88 -6.06
C HIS A 10 0.95 -12.65 -7.14
N ARG A 11 2.26 -12.43 -7.26
CA ARG A 11 3.10 -13.16 -8.23
C ARG A 11 3.11 -14.66 -7.95
N GLU A 12 3.24 -15.06 -6.69
CA GLU A 12 3.44 -16.45 -6.26
C GLU A 12 2.26 -17.03 -5.47
N CYS A 13 1.25 -16.23 -5.14
CA CYS A 13 0.09 -16.69 -4.40
C CYS A 13 -1.19 -15.93 -4.76
N VAL A 14 -2.32 -16.39 -4.22
CA VAL A 14 -3.60 -15.70 -4.26
C VAL A 14 -4.05 -15.49 -2.82
N GLU A 15 -4.45 -14.26 -2.51
CA GLU A 15 -5.07 -13.92 -1.23
C GLU A 15 -6.58 -13.80 -1.39
N LEU A 16 -7.32 -14.32 -0.40
CA LEU A 16 -8.77 -14.27 -0.34
C LEU A 16 -9.20 -13.58 0.97
N ASP A 17 -9.76 -12.37 0.86
CA ASP A 17 -10.40 -11.65 1.96
C ASP A 17 -11.92 -11.93 1.90
N ILE A 18 -12.44 -12.61 2.92
CA ILE A 18 -13.85 -12.97 3.04
C ILE A 18 -14.38 -12.58 4.41
N SER A 19 -15.64 -12.12 4.43
CA SER A 19 -16.38 -11.95 5.68
C SER A 19 -17.14 -13.22 6.02
N ILE A 20 -16.95 -13.67 7.26
CA ILE A 20 -17.68 -14.80 7.85
C ILE A 20 -18.74 -14.27 8.82
N PRO A 21 -19.92 -14.91 8.93
CA PRO A 21 -20.98 -14.48 9.83
C PRO A 21 -20.70 -14.83 11.29
N THR A 22 -19.73 -15.68 11.57
CA THR A 22 -19.36 -16.15 12.91
C THR A 22 -17.91 -15.82 13.24
N PRO A 23 -17.53 -15.74 14.54
CA PRO A 23 -16.15 -15.49 14.93
C PRO A 23 -15.18 -16.56 14.42
N LEU A 24 -13.93 -16.18 14.13
CA LEU A 24 -12.91 -17.11 13.63
C LEU A 24 -12.69 -18.31 14.57
N SER A 25 -12.82 -18.11 15.88
CA SER A 25 -12.73 -19.17 16.90
C SER A 25 -13.78 -20.27 16.79
N SER A 26 -14.88 -20.00 16.08
CA SER A 26 -15.96 -20.98 15.84
C SER A 26 -15.72 -21.85 14.60
N ILE A 27 -14.75 -21.49 13.74
CA ILE A 27 -14.42 -22.26 12.56
C ILE A 27 -13.54 -23.43 13.01
N PRO A 28 -13.94 -24.70 12.77
CA PRO A 28 -13.10 -25.85 13.09
C PRO A 28 -11.75 -25.69 12.37
N ALA A 29 -10.66 -26.10 13.01
CA ALA A 29 -9.33 -26.10 12.40
C ALA A 29 -9.30 -27.14 11.25
N CYS A 30 -9.86 -26.79 10.10
CA CYS A 30 -10.05 -27.70 8.97
C CYS A 30 -8.77 -27.88 8.14
N CYS A 31 -7.74 -27.06 8.38
CA CYS A 31 -6.50 -27.09 7.61
C CYS A 31 -5.28 -27.04 8.53
N SER A 32 -4.40 -28.04 8.39
CA SER A 32 -3.14 -28.18 9.14
C SER A 32 -2.12 -27.06 8.85
N SER A 33 -2.41 -26.15 7.92
CA SER A 33 -1.50 -25.13 7.39
C SER A 33 -2.10 -23.72 7.33
N CYS A 34 -3.22 -23.45 8.00
CA CYS A 34 -3.76 -22.09 8.09
C CYS A 34 -2.95 -21.26 9.10
N TYR A 35 -2.02 -20.44 8.59
CA TYR A 35 -1.37 -19.40 9.37
C TYR A 35 -2.24 -18.13 9.36
N VAL A 36 -2.76 -17.75 10.51
CA VAL A 36 -3.43 -16.45 10.70
C VAL A 36 -2.35 -15.37 10.73
N PHE A 37 -2.25 -14.57 9.66
CA PHE A 37 -1.38 -13.39 9.68
C PHE A 37 -2.16 -12.16 10.18
N SER A 38 -1.85 -11.81 11.42
CA SER A 38 -2.15 -10.57 12.16
C SER A 38 -3.52 -10.42 12.82
N GLU A 39 -3.49 -10.41 14.17
CA GLU A 39 -4.30 -9.47 14.94
C GLU A 39 -3.69 -8.08 14.73
N GLY A 40 -4.44 -7.18 14.10
CA GLY A 40 -4.05 -5.78 14.03
C GLY A 40 -4.07 -5.18 15.44
N ARG A 41 -2.92 -5.08 16.09
CA ARG A 41 -2.78 -4.18 17.23
C ARG A 41 -2.87 -2.76 16.68
N VAL A 42 -3.98 -2.09 16.97
CA VAL A 42 -4.02 -0.63 16.99
C VAL A 42 -3.17 -0.25 18.20
N ALA A 43 -1.87 -0.03 17.98
CA ALA A 43 -0.99 0.41 19.05
C ALA A 43 -1.34 1.87 19.35
N ASP A 44 -1.81 2.13 20.58
CA ASP A 44 -2.07 3.47 21.15
C ASP A 44 -0.76 4.26 21.42
N THR A 45 0.23 4.15 20.53
CA THR A 45 1.48 4.90 20.60
C THR A 45 1.43 6.04 19.61
N GLU A 46 2.07 7.15 19.97
CA GLU A 46 2.38 8.28 19.07
C GLU A 46 2.67 7.76 17.65
N GLY A 47 2.10 8.43 16.64
CA GLY A 47 2.15 7.96 15.25
C GLY A 47 3.56 7.51 14.84
N PRO A 48 3.68 6.47 13.98
CA PRO A 48 4.98 5.87 13.67
C PRO A 48 5.95 6.94 13.15
N ASP A 49 7.22 6.87 13.57
CA ASP A 49 8.26 7.77 13.07
C ASP A 49 8.30 7.70 11.54
N ILE A 50 8.53 8.85 10.88
CA ILE A 50 8.45 8.94 9.42
C ILE A 50 9.44 7.99 8.74
N ARG A 51 10.63 7.76 9.32
CA ARG A 51 11.62 6.82 8.77
C ARG A 51 11.16 5.40 8.95
N GLU A 52 10.60 5.06 10.11
CA GLU A 52 10.06 3.74 10.40
C GLU A 52 8.91 3.38 9.46
N ALA A 53 7.97 4.31 9.26
CA ALA A 53 6.83 4.10 8.37
C ALA A 53 7.26 3.94 6.90
N ILE A 54 8.21 4.76 6.42
CA ILE A 54 8.77 4.63 5.07
C ILE A 54 9.52 3.30 4.91
N SER A 55 10.29 2.89 5.93
CA SER A 55 10.96 1.58 5.94
C SER A 55 9.97 0.42 5.91
N SER A 56 8.91 0.50 6.72
CA SER A 56 7.84 -0.48 6.77
C SER A 56 7.10 -0.58 5.45
N ALA A 57 6.75 0.56 4.83
CA ALA A 57 6.11 0.59 3.52
C ALA A 57 7.01 -0.02 2.43
N ARG A 58 8.31 0.29 2.41
CA ARG A 58 9.28 -0.33 1.50
C ARG A 58 9.29 -1.85 1.63
N PHE A 59 9.38 -2.35 2.87
CA PHE A 59 9.34 -3.79 3.14
C PHE A 59 8.02 -4.42 2.65
N LEU A 60 6.88 -3.78 2.91
CA LEU A 60 5.57 -4.27 2.47
C LEU A 60 5.43 -4.28 0.94
N PHE A 61 5.97 -3.29 0.22
CA PHE A 61 6.05 -3.32 -1.24
C PHE A 61 6.83 -4.53 -1.77
N SER A 62 7.96 -4.87 -1.14
CA SER A 62 8.76 -6.04 -1.52
C SER A 62 8.02 -7.37 -1.35
N MET A 63 6.98 -7.38 -0.50
CA MET A 63 6.11 -8.52 -0.23
C MET A 63 4.77 -8.43 -1.00
N GLU A 64 4.62 -7.47 -1.92
CA GLU A 64 3.37 -7.19 -2.65
C GLU A 64 2.17 -6.89 -1.70
N ARG A 65 2.45 -6.45 -0.47
CA ARG A 65 1.46 -6.07 0.55
C ARG A 65 1.07 -4.60 0.43
N TYR A 66 0.56 -4.24 -0.74
CA TYR A 66 0.29 -2.84 -1.09
C TYR A 66 -0.82 -2.20 -0.24
N TRP A 67 -1.83 -2.98 0.17
CA TRP A 67 -2.89 -2.47 1.05
C TRP A 67 -2.36 -2.06 2.42
N GLU A 68 -1.46 -2.87 2.97
CA GLU A 68 -0.85 -2.61 4.26
C GLU A 68 0.15 -1.46 4.18
N ALA A 69 0.93 -1.37 3.09
CA ALA A 69 1.78 -0.22 2.83
C ALA A 69 0.97 1.07 2.72
N HIS A 70 -0.19 1.03 2.02
CA HIS A 70 -1.13 2.14 1.96
C HIS A 70 -1.57 2.58 3.37
N ASN A 71 -2.00 1.65 4.22
CA ASN A 71 -2.50 1.98 5.56
C ASN A 71 -1.42 2.57 6.48
N VAL A 72 -0.20 2.02 6.43
CA VAL A 72 0.95 2.55 7.19
C VAL A 72 1.22 4.01 6.81
N LEU A 73 1.18 4.33 5.52
CA LEU A 73 1.47 5.68 5.03
C LEU A 73 0.29 6.65 5.19
N GLU A 74 -0.95 6.15 5.21
CA GLU A 74 -2.15 6.99 5.33
C GLU A 74 -2.19 7.72 6.68
N GLY A 75 -1.74 7.08 7.76
CA GLY A 75 -1.61 7.70 9.08
C GLY A 75 -0.75 8.97 9.03
N LEU A 76 0.48 8.84 8.52
CA LEU A 76 1.40 9.97 8.32
C LEU A 76 0.84 11.05 7.40
N TRP A 77 0.23 10.64 6.28
CA TRP A 77 -0.31 11.57 5.31
C TRP A 77 -1.41 12.48 5.87
N ARG A 78 -2.21 11.98 6.83
CA ARG A 78 -3.26 12.78 7.49
C ARG A 78 -2.69 13.88 8.38
N GLU A 79 -1.51 13.68 8.93
CA GLU A 79 -0.83 14.62 9.83
C GLU A 79 0.03 15.63 9.06
N GLU A 80 0.61 15.22 7.93
CA GLU A 80 1.50 16.04 7.12
C GLU A 80 0.80 17.13 6.29
N ARG A 81 1.53 18.17 5.89
CA ARG A 81 1.03 19.30 5.08
C ARG A 81 1.99 19.66 3.95
N GLY A 82 1.51 20.47 3.00
CA GLY A 82 2.33 21.00 1.91
C GLY A 82 2.96 19.91 1.02
N LYS A 83 4.22 20.13 0.63
CA LYS A 83 4.94 19.26 -0.32
C LYS A 83 5.15 17.85 0.19
N ARG A 84 5.46 17.68 1.49
CA ARG A 84 5.64 16.35 2.09
C ARG A 84 4.36 15.52 2.05
N ARG A 85 3.21 16.15 2.29
CA ARG A 85 1.89 15.50 2.13
C ARG A 85 1.66 15.06 0.69
N ASP A 86 2.00 15.91 -0.29
CA ASP A 86 1.87 15.58 -1.71
C ASP A 86 2.79 14.41 -2.10
N ALA A 87 4.01 14.35 -1.55
CA ALA A 87 4.95 13.26 -1.78
C ALA A 87 4.45 11.94 -1.18
N LEU A 88 3.97 11.95 0.06
CA LEU A 88 3.32 10.79 0.68
C LEU A 88 2.10 10.33 -0.13
N GLN A 89 1.28 11.27 -0.59
CA GLN A 89 0.12 10.97 -1.43
C GLN A 89 0.51 10.27 -2.73
N ALA A 90 1.62 10.65 -3.36
CA ALA A 90 2.12 10.00 -4.56
C ALA A 90 2.49 8.53 -4.28
N ILE A 91 3.23 8.25 -3.20
CA ILE A 91 3.59 6.87 -2.81
C ILE A 91 2.33 6.04 -2.48
N ILE A 92 1.37 6.63 -1.74
CA ILE A 92 0.08 6.01 -1.41
C ILE A 92 -0.70 5.64 -2.68
N LEU A 93 -0.68 6.50 -3.70
CA LEU A 93 -1.33 6.22 -4.99
C LEU A 93 -0.67 5.07 -5.74
N VAL A 94 0.66 4.93 -5.68
CA VAL A 94 1.37 3.77 -6.23
C VAL A 94 0.97 2.49 -5.49
N ALA A 95 0.88 2.53 -4.16
CA ALA A 95 0.39 1.40 -3.37
C ALA A 95 -1.05 1.02 -3.75
N ALA A 96 -1.95 2.00 -3.82
CA ALA A 96 -3.32 1.78 -4.25
C ALA A 96 -3.40 1.22 -5.68
N ALA A 97 -2.51 1.65 -6.59
CA ALA A 97 -2.41 1.12 -7.94
C ALA A 97 -2.01 -0.37 -7.93
N GLY A 98 -1.09 -0.76 -7.03
CA GLY A 98 -0.71 -2.15 -6.80
C GLY A 98 -1.91 -3.01 -6.41
N VAL A 99 -2.72 -2.55 -5.44
CA VAL A 99 -3.98 -3.21 -5.05
C VAL A 99 -4.92 -3.37 -6.25
N LYS A 100 -5.04 -2.34 -7.11
CA LYS A 100 -5.89 -2.40 -8.29
C LYS A 100 -5.42 -3.44 -9.32
N VAL A 101 -4.13 -3.54 -9.58
CA VAL A 101 -3.61 -4.60 -10.45
C VAL A 101 -3.83 -5.99 -9.84
N GLN A 102 -3.64 -6.16 -8.52
CA GLN A 102 -3.92 -7.43 -7.85
C GLN A 102 -5.38 -7.88 -7.99
N MET A 103 -6.30 -6.93 -8.12
CA MET A 103 -7.74 -7.16 -8.34
C MET A 103 -8.13 -7.24 -9.82
N GLY A 104 -7.17 -7.22 -10.76
CA GLY A 104 -7.44 -7.22 -12.20
C GLY A 104 -8.07 -5.93 -12.74
N GLN A 105 -7.87 -4.80 -12.04
CA GLN A 105 -8.48 -3.50 -12.34
C GLN A 105 -7.48 -2.55 -13.04
N ASP A 106 -6.95 -2.96 -14.20
CA ASP A 106 -5.84 -2.27 -14.89
C ASP A 106 -6.13 -0.82 -15.27
N SER A 107 -7.37 -0.49 -15.65
CA SER A 107 -7.76 0.88 -15.98
C SER A 107 -7.69 1.80 -14.76
N ALA A 108 -8.16 1.32 -13.60
CA ALA A 108 -8.07 2.02 -12.34
C ALA A 108 -6.63 2.15 -11.86
N CYS A 109 -5.82 1.10 -12.04
CA CYS A 109 -4.38 1.11 -11.78
C CYS A 109 -3.68 2.22 -12.58
N ARG A 110 -3.83 2.24 -13.91
CA ARG A 110 -3.25 3.29 -14.76
C ARG A 110 -3.70 4.70 -14.36
N GLY A 111 -4.98 4.85 -13.99
CA GLY A 111 -5.51 6.12 -13.51
C GLY A 111 -4.88 6.60 -12.19
N LEU A 112 -4.49 5.69 -11.31
CA LEU A 112 -3.79 6.01 -10.05
C LEU A 112 -2.32 6.35 -10.31
N LEU A 113 -1.62 5.57 -11.14
CA LEU A 113 -0.22 5.85 -11.51
C LEU A 113 -0.06 7.21 -12.20
N LYS A 114 -0.99 7.59 -13.09
CA LYS A 114 -1.03 8.93 -13.69
C LYS A 114 -1.12 10.05 -12.65
N ARG A 115 -1.94 9.86 -11.63
CA ARG A 115 -2.09 10.84 -10.54
C ARG A 115 -0.86 10.91 -9.66
N ALA A 116 -0.24 9.77 -9.35
CA ALA A 116 1.03 9.71 -8.63
C ALA A 116 2.11 10.47 -9.41
N GLN A 117 2.21 10.24 -10.72
CA GLN A 117 3.18 10.91 -11.59
C GLN A 117 2.98 12.42 -11.62
N ALA A 118 1.75 12.90 -11.80
CA ALA A 118 1.46 14.34 -11.79
C ALA A 118 1.84 15.02 -10.46
N LEU A 119 1.74 14.30 -9.33
CA LEU A 119 2.21 14.80 -8.03
C LEU A 119 3.73 14.87 -7.97
N SER A 120 4.43 13.82 -8.41
CA SER A 120 5.90 13.81 -8.48
C SER A 120 6.44 14.95 -9.35
N GLU A 121 5.85 15.15 -10.53
CA GLU A 121 6.22 16.24 -11.45
C GLU A 121 6.03 17.62 -10.80
N ARG A 122 4.94 17.83 -10.06
CA ARG A 122 4.69 19.08 -9.31
C ARG A 122 5.72 19.34 -8.20
N LEU A 123 6.33 18.28 -7.67
CA LEU A 123 7.40 18.36 -6.67
C LEU A 123 8.79 18.56 -7.30
N GLY A 124 8.89 18.54 -8.63
CA GLY A 124 10.17 18.56 -9.35
C GLY A 124 10.91 17.23 -9.31
N LEU A 125 10.22 16.15 -8.96
CA LEU A 125 10.75 14.79 -8.94
C LEU A 125 10.47 14.16 -10.31
N THR A 126 11.45 14.22 -11.19
CA THR A 126 11.42 13.53 -12.49
C THR A 126 12.42 12.39 -12.45
N SER A 127 11.92 11.17 -12.22
CA SER A 127 12.69 9.93 -12.42
C SER A 127 12.84 9.64 -13.91
N GLU A 128 13.93 8.96 -14.29
CA GLU A 128 14.09 8.46 -15.67
C GLU A 128 13.01 7.43 -16.04
N ALA A 129 12.52 6.67 -15.05
CA ALA A 129 11.40 5.74 -15.22
C ALA A 129 10.08 6.44 -14.86
N ARG A 130 9.15 6.55 -15.82
CA ARG A 130 7.83 7.15 -15.57
C ARG A 130 6.97 6.19 -14.74
N LEU A 131 6.34 6.69 -13.67
CA LEU A 131 5.46 5.87 -12.82
C LEU A 131 4.31 5.22 -13.61
N ILE A 132 3.82 5.88 -14.68
CA ILE A 132 2.79 5.32 -15.55
C ILE A 132 3.20 4.03 -16.27
N ASP A 133 4.51 3.84 -16.47
CA ASP A 133 5.10 2.71 -17.18
C ASP A 133 5.55 1.60 -16.21
N MET A 134 5.21 1.70 -14.92
CA MET A 134 5.54 0.66 -13.94
C MET A 134 4.90 -0.68 -14.30
N GLU A 135 5.72 -1.73 -14.34
CA GLU A 135 5.27 -3.10 -14.50
C GLU A 135 5.08 -3.78 -13.14
N TYR A 136 4.09 -4.66 -13.05
CA TYR A 136 3.85 -5.43 -11.84
C TYR A 136 4.93 -6.51 -11.63
N PRO A 137 5.43 -6.72 -10.40
CA PRO A 137 5.10 -6.04 -9.16
C PRO A 137 5.78 -4.69 -9.05
N PHE A 138 5.05 -3.73 -8.50
CA PHE A 138 5.54 -2.38 -8.30
C PHE A 138 6.62 -2.34 -7.22
N THR A 139 7.74 -1.72 -7.57
CA THR A 139 8.82 -1.36 -6.65
C THR A 139 8.45 -0.11 -5.85
N PHE A 140 9.06 0.04 -4.68
CA PHE A 140 8.87 1.24 -3.86
C PHE A 140 9.49 2.47 -4.55
N PRO A 141 8.78 3.62 -4.65
CA PRO A 141 9.32 4.85 -5.26
C PRO A 141 10.37 5.54 -4.37
N GLU A 142 11.64 5.12 -4.49
CA GLU A 142 12.73 5.57 -3.61
C GLU A 142 13.05 7.07 -3.76
N ASP A 143 12.91 7.62 -4.96
CA ASP A 143 13.12 9.04 -5.25
C ASP A 143 12.11 9.92 -4.47
N ILE A 144 10.84 9.53 -4.49
CA ILE A 144 9.78 10.22 -3.73
C ILE A 144 9.98 10.04 -2.23
N ALA A 145 10.36 8.83 -1.80
CA ALA A 145 10.66 8.58 -0.40
C ALA A 145 11.85 9.41 0.10
N GLY A 146 12.89 9.58 -0.71
CA GLY A 146 14.02 10.47 -0.42
C GLY A 146 13.58 11.91 -0.18
N PHE A 147 12.64 12.41 -0.99
CA PHE A 147 12.02 13.72 -0.78
C PHE A 147 11.31 13.80 0.57
N VAL A 148 10.46 12.81 0.89
CA VAL A 148 9.74 12.76 2.19
C VAL A 148 10.72 12.82 3.37
N LEU A 149 11.82 12.07 3.30
CA LEU A 149 12.80 11.95 4.38
C LEU A 149 13.76 13.15 4.50
N SER A 150 13.93 13.93 3.43
CA SER A 150 14.72 15.17 3.42
C SER A 150 14.07 16.31 4.20
N GLY A 151 12.76 16.19 4.45
CA GLY A 151 11.99 17.13 5.24
C GLY A 151 11.61 18.44 4.52
N GLN A 152 11.74 18.50 3.19
CA GLN A 152 11.37 19.65 2.36
C GLN A 152 9.86 19.85 2.16
#